data_AF-G4SUQ2-F1
#
_entry.id   AF-G4SUQ2-F1
#
_cell.length_a   1.000
_cell.length_b   1.000
_cell.length_c   1.000
_cell.angle_alpha   90.00
_cell.angle_beta   90.00
_cell.angle_gamma   90.00
#
_symmetry.space_group_name_H-M   'P 1'
#
loop_
_entity.id
_entity.type
_entity.pdbx_description
1 polymer ?
#
loop_
_entity_poly.entity_id
_entity_poly.type
_entity_poly.pdbx_seq_one_letter_code
_entity_poly.pdbx_strand_id
1 'polypeptide(L)'
;MKVERHLVSVQVRYAQLNEALRRSKVESWQQQFFSLENIDALTKFETEKLIKAINSPPVELKKAERQSLQLMENKLISHIDQMSMDDILNRIERLPVMIQRQLYDALSERLVFDN
;
A
#
# COMPACT_ATOMS: atom_id res chain seq x y z
N MET A 1 4.62 -32.38 39.06
CA MET A 1 5.25 -31.10 39.51
C MET A 1 6.53 -30.67 38.79
N LYS A 2 7.61 -31.46 38.66
CA LYS A 2 8.83 -31.00 37.93
C LYS A 2 8.66 -31.03 36.41
N VAL A 3 8.12 -32.12 35.87
CA VAL A 3 7.85 -32.29 34.43
C VAL A 3 6.86 -31.24 33.91
N GLU A 4 5.77 -30.98 34.63
CA GLU A 4 4.80 -29.92 34.28
C GLU A 4 5.44 -28.53 34.24
N ARG A 5 6.31 -28.20 35.21
CA ARG A 5 7.05 -26.93 35.20
C ARG A 5 7.98 -26.80 33.99
N HIS A 6 8.65 -27.89 33.62
CA HIS A 6 9.48 -27.90 32.41
C HIS A 6 8.65 -27.77 31.14
N LEU A 7 7.49 -28.42 31.04
CA LEU A 7 6.58 -28.29 29.90
C LEU A 7 6.10 -26.83 29.73
N VAL A 8 5.67 -26.18 30.81
CA VAL A 8 5.28 -24.77 30.79
C VAL A 8 6.44 -23.88 30.34
N SER A 9 7.65 -24.11 30.86
CA SER A 9 8.84 -23.35 30.46
C SER A 9 9.17 -23.51 28.97
N VAL A 10 9.03 -24.73 28.42
CA VAL A 10 9.27 -25.01 27.01
C VAL A 10 8.20 -24.34 26.14
N GLN A 11 6.93 -24.40 26.52
CA GLN A 11 5.83 -23.75 25.80
C GLN A 11 5.99 -22.23 25.74
N VAL A 12 6.34 -21.60 26.87
CA VAL A 12 6.62 -20.16 26.93
C VAL A 12 7.80 -19.81 26.03
N ARG A 13 8.89 -20.59 26.09
CA ARG A 13 10.06 -20.32 25.26
C ARG A 13 9.76 -20.48 23.77
N TYR A 14 8.99 -21.50 23.40
CA TYR A 14 8.55 -21.73 22.03
C TYR A 14 7.71 -20.56 21.51
N ALA A 15 6.74 -20.09 22.30
CA ALA A 15 5.91 -18.94 21.93
C ALA A 15 6.75 -17.66 21.75
N GLN A 16 7.73 -17.42 22.63
CA GLN A 16 8.66 -16.29 22.51
C GLN A 16 9.49 -16.36 21.23
N LEU A 17 10.06 -17.52 20.91
CA LEU A 17 10.88 -17.70 19.71
C LEU A 17 10.06 -17.54 18.42
N ASN A 18 8.83 -18.06 18.41
CA ASN A 18 7.93 -17.88 17.28
C ASN A 18 7.54 -16.42 17.07
N GLU A 19 7.23 -15.67 18.12
CA GLU A 19 6.93 -14.24 18.01
C GLU A 19 8.16 -13.44 17.57
N ALA A 20 9.36 -13.78 18.06
CA ALA A 20 10.60 -13.15 17.63
C ALA A 20 10.87 -13.38 16.14
N LEU A 21 10.66 -14.61 15.66
CA LEU A 21 10.78 -14.94 14.24
C LEU A 21 9.75 -14.19 13.39
N ARG A 22 8.49 -14.15 13.83
CA ARG A 22 7.42 -13.41 13.15
C ARG A 22 7.80 -11.93 13.02
N ARG A 23 8.24 -11.31 14.13
CA ARG A 23 8.62 -9.90 14.17
C ARG A 23 9.79 -9.61 13.23
N SER A 24 10.84 -10.43 13.25
CA SER A 24 11.98 -10.26 12.36
C SER A 24 11.57 -10.32 10.87
N LYS A 25 10.63 -11.21 10.50
CA LYS A 25 10.08 -11.24 9.14
C LYS A 25 9.33 -9.96 8.78
N VAL A 26 8.51 -9.44 9.71
CA VAL A 26 7.78 -8.17 9.51
C VAL A 26 8.75 -7.01 9.36
N GLU A 27 9.71 -6.87 10.26
CA GLU A 27 10.68 -5.77 10.24
C GLU A 27 11.49 -5.76 8.93
N SER A 28 12.03 -6.92 8.54
CA SER A 28 12.78 -7.06 7.28
C SER A 28 11.93 -6.71 6.05
N TRP A 29 10.68 -7.17 6.01
CA TRP A 29 9.74 -6.83 4.95
C TRP A 29 9.34 -5.33 4.98
N GLN A 30 9.20 -4.72 6.16
CA GLN A 30 8.86 -3.31 6.29
C GLN A 30 9.99 -2.37 5.84
N GLN A 31 11.25 -2.79 6.00
CA GLN A 31 12.40 -1.99 5.61
C GLN A 31 12.34 -1.53 4.16
N GLN A 32 11.87 -2.39 3.24
CA GLN A 32 11.78 -2.03 1.82
C GLN A 32 10.87 -0.82 1.54
N PHE A 33 9.93 -0.53 2.44
CA PHE A 33 9.03 0.61 2.32
C PHE A 33 9.60 1.83 3.05
N PHE A 34 10.17 1.65 4.23
CA PHE A 34 10.76 2.75 5.00
C PHE A 34 12.07 3.27 4.42
N SER A 35 12.75 2.48 3.58
CA SER A 35 13.93 2.91 2.83
C SER A 35 13.60 3.63 1.52
N LEU A 36 12.31 3.80 1.16
CA LEU A 36 11.93 4.55 -0.04
C LEU A 36 12.11 6.05 0.21
N GLU A 37 13.14 6.63 -0.41
CA GLU A 37 13.45 8.06 -0.26
C GLU A 37 12.61 8.94 -1.19
N ASN A 38 12.36 8.50 -2.42
CA ASN A 38 11.67 9.30 -3.44
C ASN A 38 10.61 8.48 -4.18
N ILE A 39 9.36 8.63 -3.74
CA ILE A 39 8.19 7.96 -4.35
C ILE A 39 7.92 8.53 -5.75
N ASP A 40 8.16 9.83 -5.97
CA ASP A 40 7.86 10.51 -7.23
C ASP A 40 8.71 9.98 -8.39
N ALA A 41 9.86 9.39 -8.10
CA ALA A 41 10.75 8.76 -9.08
C ALA A 41 10.33 7.34 -9.48
N LEU A 42 9.39 6.72 -8.76
CA LEU A 42 8.93 5.37 -9.08
C LEU A 42 8.13 5.36 -10.37
N THR A 43 8.34 4.36 -11.20
CA THR A 43 7.48 4.10 -12.35
C THR A 43 6.11 3.56 -11.90
N LYS A 44 5.13 3.61 -12.81
CA LYS A 44 3.80 3.00 -12.61
C LYS A 44 3.90 1.54 -12.16
N PHE A 45 4.71 0.75 -12.87
CA PHE A 45 4.91 -0.67 -12.58
C PHE A 45 5.54 -0.91 -11.19
N GLU A 46 6.54 -0.11 -10.82
CA GLU A 46 7.18 -0.22 -9.50
C GLU A 46 6.22 0.15 -8.37
N THR A 47 5.43 1.19 -8.58
CA THR A 47 4.40 1.64 -7.63
C THR A 47 3.34 0.57 -7.41
N GLU A 48 2.81 -0.03 -8.49
CA GLU A 48 1.86 -1.15 -8.41
C GLU A 48 2.46 -2.37 -7.70
N LYS A 49 3.73 -2.68 -7.98
CA LYS A 49 4.45 -3.77 -7.32
C LYS A 49 4.56 -3.53 -5.81
N LEU A 50 4.85 -2.30 -5.40
CA LEU A 50 4.94 -1.92 -3.98
C LEU A 50 3.58 -1.92 -3.28
N ILE A 51 2.51 -1.45 -3.94
CA ILE A 51 1.14 -1.55 -3.43
C ILE A 51 0.71 -3.01 -3.28
N LYS A 52 1.08 -3.88 -4.22
CA LYS A 52 0.82 -5.31 -4.09
C LYS A 52 1.59 -5.92 -2.92
N ALA A 53 2.85 -5.51 -2.75
CA ALA A 53 3.71 -5.98 -1.67
C ALA A 53 3.19 -5.53 -0.30
N ILE A 54 2.72 -4.29 -0.14
CA ILE A 54 2.20 -3.75 1.13
C ILE A 54 0.91 -4.47 1.58
N ASN A 55 0.13 -4.95 0.60
CA ASN A 55 -1.10 -5.71 0.82
C ASN A 55 -0.91 -7.21 0.93
N SER A 56 0.30 -7.71 0.71
CA SER A 56 0.65 -9.13 0.79
C SER A 56 1.78 -9.37 1.80
N PRO A 57 1.57 -9.09 3.10
CA PRO A 57 2.62 -9.26 4.09
C PRO A 57 2.97 -10.75 4.27
N PRO A 58 4.23 -11.07 4.62
CA PRO A 58 4.70 -12.45 4.75
C PRO A 58 4.08 -13.20 5.93
N VAL A 59 3.51 -12.46 6.88
CA VAL A 59 2.81 -12.93 8.07
C VAL A 59 1.73 -11.90 8.43
N GLU A 60 0.74 -12.32 9.21
CA GLU A 60 -0.29 -11.40 9.70
C GLU A 60 0.35 -10.27 10.53
N LEU A 61 -0.05 -9.04 10.19
CA LEU A 61 0.43 -7.83 10.86
C LEU A 61 -0.44 -7.52 12.07
N LYS A 62 0.21 -7.13 13.15
CA LYS A 62 -0.48 -6.52 14.29
C LYS A 62 -0.97 -5.13 13.92
N LYS A 63 -1.98 -4.62 14.63
CA LYS A 63 -2.56 -3.30 14.39
C LYS A 63 -1.52 -2.18 14.31
N ALA A 64 -0.56 -2.15 15.24
CA ALA A 64 0.52 -1.16 15.24
C ALA A 64 1.44 -1.27 14.02
N GLU A 65 1.72 -2.50 13.57
CA GLU A 65 2.56 -2.78 12.38
C GLU A 65 1.85 -2.38 11.07
N ARG A 66 0.51 -2.49 11.02
CA ARG A 66 -0.28 -1.98 9.88
C ARG A 66 -0.36 -0.45 9.90
N GLN A 67 -0.56 0.14 11.08
CA GLN A 67 -0.64 1.59 11.24
C GLN A 67 0.65 2.30 10.82
N SER A 68 1.82 1.73 11.11
CA SER A 68 3.10 2.33 10.71
C SER A 68 3.27 2.40 9.18
N LEU A 69 2.58 1.56 8.42
CA LEU A 69 2.64 1.51 6.96
C LEU A 69 1.60 2.39 6.28
N GLN A 70 0.56 2.84 7.00
CA GLN A 70 -0.58 3.53 6.41
C GLN A 70 -0.20 4.81 5.66
N LEU A 71 0.78 5.56 6.19
CA LEU A 71 1.28 6.75 5.50
C LEU A 71 1.92 6.41 4.15
N MET A 72 2.72 5.33 4.10
CA MET A 72 3.37 4.90 2.87
C MET A 72 2.37 4.33 1.87
N GLU A 73 1.42 3.52 2.35
CA GLU A 73 0.32 2.99 1.54
C GLU A 73 -0.44 4.12 0.84
N ASN A 74 -0.84 5.14 1.59
CA ASN A 74 -1.57 6.29 1.06
C ASN A 74 -0.75 7.06 0.02
N LYS A 75 0.56 7.25 0.25
CA LYS A 75 1.44 7.93 -0.72
C LYS A 75 1.55 7.15 -2.03
N LEU A 76 1.73 5.83 -1.97
CA LEU A 76 1.80 4.99 -3.16
C LEU A 76 0.48 5.00 -3.94
N ILE A 77 -0.66 4.94 -3.22
CA ILE A 77 -2.00 5.04 -3.83
C ILE A 77 -2.19 6.41 -4.50
N SER A 78 -1.85 7.51 -3.81
CA SER A 78 -1.95 8.84 -4.41
C SER A 78 -1.06 9.00 -5.65
N HIS A 79 0.14 8.42 -5.63
CA HIS A 79 1.06 8.45 -6.77
C HIS A 79 0.50 7.72 -8.00
N ILE A 80 -0.05 6.50 -7.81
CA ILE A 80 -0.65 5.75 -8.91
C ILE A 80 -1.91 6.43 -9.48
N ASP A 81 -2.69 7.06 -8.60
CA ASP A 81 -3.89 7.80 -8.99
C ASP A 81 -3.53 9.04 -9.82
N GLN A 82 -2.48 9.78 -9.44
CA GLN A 82 -1.97 10.92 -10.19
C GLN A 82 -1.49 10.51 -11.59
N MET A 83 -0.67 9.46 -11.70
CA MET A 83 -0.24 8.94 -13.02
C MET A 83 -1.42 8.53 -13.89
N SER A 84 -2.43 7.88 -13.29
CA SER A 84 -3.63 7.46 -14.01
C SER A 84 -4.47 8.66 -14.45
N MET A 85 -4.53 9.72 -13.65
CA MET A 85 -5.17 10.98 -14.02
C MET A 85 -4.46 11.66 -15.18
N ASP A 86 -3.13 11.76 -15.13
CA ASP A 86 -2.33 12.32 -16.22
C ASP A 86 -2.48 11.51 -17.50
N ASP A 87 -2.52 10.18 -17.42
CA ASP A 87 -2.82 9.30 -18.56
C ASP A 87 -4.20 9.61 -19.17
N ILE A 88 -5.23 9.84 -18.34
CA ILE A 88 -6.58 10.19 -18.81
C ILE A 88 -6.58 11.56 -19.47
N LEU A 89 -5.97 12.57 -18.84
CA LEU A 89 -5.90 13.93 -19.37
C LEU A 89 -5.17 13.96 -20.72
N ASN A 90 -4.00 13.31 -20.80
CA ASN A 90 -3.25 13.18 -22.05
C ASN A 90 -4.06 12.50 -23.17
N ARG A 91 -4.90 11.52 -22.83
CA ARG A 91 -5.80 10.88 -23.81
C ARG A 91 -6.91 11.81 -24.25
N ILE A 92 -7.49 12.59 -23.34
CA ILE A 92 -8.51 13.60 -23.67
C ILE A 92 -7.94 14.67 -24.59
N GLU A 93 -6.74 15.19 -24.29
CA GLU A 93 -6.07 16.22 -25.09
C GLU A 93 -5.77 15.77 -26.53
N ARG A 94 -5.61 14.46 -26.76
CA ARG A 94 -5.41 13.89 -28.10
C ARG A 94 -6.71 13.72 -28.90
N LEU A 95 -7.88 13.88 -28.28
CA LEU A 95 -9.15 13.79 -28.98
C LEU A 95 -9.39 15.03 -29.86
N PRO A 96 -10.20 14.93 -30.93
CA PRO A 96 -10.63 16.10 -31.68
C PRO A 96 -11.37 17.11 -30.79
N VAL A 97 -11.15 18.41 -31.03
CA VAL A 97 -11.70 19.51 -30.20
C VAL A 97 -13.22 19.42 -29.98
N MET A 98 -13.99 18.98 -30.97
CA MET A 98 -15.44 18.77 -30.81
C MET A 98 -15.77 17.71 -29.75
N ILE A 99 -15.04 16.60 -29.74
CA ILE A 99 -15.25 15.52 -28.77
C ILE A 99 -14.79 15.95 -27.38
N GLN A 100 -13.68 16.70 -27.29
CA GLN A 100 -13.25 17.28 -26.01
C GLN A 100 -14.35 18.16 -25.40
N ARG A 101 -14.95 19.07 -26.18
CA ARG A 101 -16.05 19.92 -25.71
C ARG A 101 -17.24 19.11 -25.21
N GLN A 102 -17.71 18.14 -25.99
CA GLN A 102 -18.80 17.26 -25.57
C GLN A 102 -18.49 16.52 -24.26
N LEU A 103 -17.24 16.10 -24.07
CA LEU A 103 -16.80 15.41 -22.87
C LEU A 103 -16.76 16.36 -21.65
N TYR A 104 -16.24 17.58 -21.82
CA TYR A 104 -16.25 18.59 -20.77
C TYR A 104 -17.67 19.03 -20.40
N ASP A 105 -18.55 19.22 -21.38
CA ASP A 105 -19.96 19.54 -21.14
C ASP A 105 -20.64 18.44 -20.32
N ALA A 106 -20.50 17.17 -20.74
CA ALA A 106 -21.06 16.02 -20.00
C ALA A 106 -20.49 15.86 -18.57
N LEU A 107 -19.19 16.15 -18.37
CA LEU A 107 -18.58 16.12 -17.04
C LEU A 107 -19.09 17.27 -16.17
N SER A 108 -19.23 18.48 -16.73
CA SER A 108 -19.74 19.65 -16.02
C SER A 108 -21.20 19.45 -15.57
N GLU A 109 -22.04 18.86 -16.43
CA GLU A 109 -23.42 18.54 -16.07
C GLU A 109 -23.47 17.59 -14.87
N ARG A 110 -22.68 16.51 -14.88
CA ARG A 110 -22.65 15.55 -13.77
C ARG A 110 -22.15 16.15 -12.46
N LEU A 111 -21.14 17.01 -12.50
CA LEU A 111 -20.61 17.68 -11.30
C LEU A 111 -21.60 18.70 -10.71
N VAL A 112 -22.51 19.26 -11.52
CA VAL A 112 -23.57 20.16 -11.04
C VAL A 112 -24.70 19.39 -10.34
N PHE A 113 -24.91 18.11 -10.65
CA PHE A 113 -25.94 17.27 -10.02
C PHE A 113 -25.51 16.63 -8.68
N ASP A 114 -24.23 16.73 -8.30
CA ASP A 114 -23.70 16.23 -7.01
C ASP A 114 -23.65 17.32 -5.91
N ASN A 115 -24.33 18.46 -6.08
CA ASN A 115 -24.56 19.50 -5.04
C ASN A 115 -25.99 19.51 -4.52
#